data_AF-A0AAP8DU55-F1
#
_entry.id   AF-A0AAP8DU55-F1
#
_cell.length_a   1.000
_cell.length_b   1.000
_cell.length_c   1.000
_cell.angle_alpha   90.00
_cell.angle_beta   90.00
_cell.angle_gamma   90.00
#
_symmetry.space_group_name_H-M   'P 1'
#
loop_
_entity.id
_entity.type
_entity.pdbx_description
1 polymer ?
#
loop_
_entity_poly.entity_id
_entity_poly.type
_entity_poly.pdbx_seq_one_letter_code
_entity_poly.pdbx_strand_id
1 'polypeptide(L)' 'MQLMIALGDLLLYFDTTSLAVGIFSLWHLNSDDAKLRKVGLIWFIVNLLNIFVLTPLIIFVLFFGISF' A
#
# COMPACT_ATOMS: atom_id res chain seq x y z
N MET A 1 -22.51 -10.29 2.90
CA MET A 1 -21.52 -11.08 3.68
C MET A 1 -20.26 -11.39 2.87
N GLN A 2 -20.33 -12.09 1.72
CA GLN A 2 -19.14 -12.48 0.94
C GLN A 2 -18.29 -11.30 0.43
N LEU A 3 -18.92 -10.22 -0.05
CA LEU A 3 -18.21 -9.01 -0.51
C LEU A 3 -17.44 -8.30 0.63
N MET A 4 -18.02 -8.26 1.83
CA MET A 4 -17.41 -7.64 3.00
C MET A 4 -16.16 -8.42 3.46
N ILE A 5 -16.23 -9.75 3.44
CA ILE A 5 -15.09 -10.62 3.73
C ILE A 5 -14.00 -10.42 2.67
N ALA A 6 -14.36 -10.45 1.38
CA ALA A 6 -13.39 -10.27 0.28
C ALA A 6 -12.68 -8.90 0.32
N LEU A 7 -13.39 -7.81 0.66
CA LEU A 7 -12.79 -6.49 0.82
C LEU A 7 -11.93 -6.37 2.09
N GLY A 8 -12.30 -7.07 3.17
CA GLY A 8 -11.46 -7.18 4.37
C GLY A 8 -10.15 -7.93 4.10
N ASP A 9 -10.23 -9.04 3.35
CA ASP A 9 -9.05 -9.79 2.91
C ASP A 9 -8.17 -8.96 1.97
N LEU A 10 -8.79 -8.18 1.06
CA LEU A 10 -8.09 -7.26 0.18
C LEU A 10 -7.34 -6.18 0.98
N LEU A 11 -7.95 -5.61 2.01
CA LEU A 11 -7.31 -4.62 2.88
C LEU A 11 -6.10 -5.21 3.60
N LEU A 12 -6.23 -6.41 4.18
CA LEU A 12 -5.13 -7.12 4.84
C LEU A 12 -3.98 -7.43 3.87
N TYR A 13 -4.31 -7.92 2.67
CA TYR A 13 -3.32 -8.23 1.65
C TYR A 13 -2.61 -6.96 1.17
N PHE A 14 -3.35 -5.86 1.02
CA PHE A 14 -2.79 -4.58 0.62
C PHE A 14 -1.85 -4.01 1.69
N ASP A 15 -2.25 -4.01 2.96
CA ASP A 15 -1.43 -3.48 4.05
C ASP A 15 -0.13 -4.28 4.24
N THR A 16 -0.20 -5.61 4.16
CA THR A 16 0.98 -6.48 4.26
C THR A 16 1.94 -6.29 3.09
N THR A 17 1.41 -6.19 1.86
CA THR A 17 2.23 -5.93 0.67
C THR A 17 2.85 -4.53 0.70
N SER A 18 2.08 -3.52 1.14
CA SER A 18 2.54 -2.15 1.26
C SER A 18 3.63 -1.98 2.32
N LEU A 19 3.54 -2.72 3.44
CA LEU A 19 4.62 -2.80 4.42
C LEU A 19 5.91 -3.38 3.81
N ALA A 20 5.81 -4.48 3.06
CA ALA A 20 6.96 -5.11 2.42
C ALA A 20 7.64 -4.16 1.40
N VAL A 21 6.84 -3.48 0.56
CA VAL A 21 7.35 -2.48 -0.40
C VAL A 21 7.97 -1.28 0.33
N GLY A 22 7.39 -0.85 1.45
CA GLY A 22 7.95 0.19 2.31
C GLY A 22 9.34 -0.18 2.85
N ILE A 23 9.49 -1.39 3.40
CA ILE A 23 10.78 -1.87 3.92
C ILE A 23 11.81 -2.00 2.78
N PHE A 24 11.41 -2.57 1.64
CA PHE A 24 12.30 -2.76 0.50
C PHE A 24 12.77 -1.42 -0.09
N SER A 25 11.87 -0.43 -0.19
CA SER A 25 12.20 0.90 -0.69
C SER A 25 13.12 1.67 0.27
N LEU A 26 12.91 1.55 1.58
CA LEU A 26 13.83 2.11 2.60
C LEU A 26 15.22 1.47 2.55
N TRP A 27 15.30 0.15 2.34
CA TRP A 27 16.58 -0.52 2.15
C TRP A 27 17.34 0.01 0.92
N HIS A 28 16.63 0.22 -0.20
CA HIS A 28 17.21 0.82 -1.41
C HIS A 28 17.64 2.28 -1.20
N LEU A 29 16.90 3.06 -0.41
CA LEU A 29 17.24 4.44 -0.08
C LEU A 29 18.55 4.54 0.71
N ASN A 30 18.88 3.52 1.51
CA ASN A 30 20.13 3.43 2.26
C ASN A 30 21.30 2.84 1.45
N SER A 31 21.14 2.62 0.13
CA SER A 31 22.22 2.13 -0.72
C SER A 31 23.22 3.22 -1.08
N ASP A 32 24.49 2.84 -1.17
CA ASP A 32 25.57 3.70 -1.66
C ASP A 32 25.42 3.99 -3.17
N ASP A 33 24.79 3.09 -3.93
CA ASP A 33 24.53 3.29 -5.35
C ASP A 33 23.41 4.32 -5.58
N ALA A 34 23.76 5.41 -6.28
CA ALA A 34 22.83 6.49 -6.61
C ALA A 34 21.63 6.03 -7.47
N LYS A 35 21.77 5.00 -8.30
CA LYS A 35 20.67 4.42 -9.07
C LYS A 35 19.71 3.66 -8.15
N LEU A 36 20.23 2.82 -7.26
CA LEU A 36 19.41 2.08 -6.29
C LEU A 36 18.64 3.02 -5.37
N ARG A 37 19.30 4.09 -4.90
CA ARG A 37 18.64 5.12 -4.07
C ARG A 37 17.49 5.83 -4.79
N LYS A 38 17.64 6.14 -6.09
CA LYS A 38 16.54 6.71 -6.90
C LYS A 38 15.38 5.74 -7.06
N VAL A 39 15.66 4.46 -7.33
CA VAL A 39 14.64 3.41 -7.42
C VAL A 39 13.91 3.28 -6.08
N GLY A 40 14.65 3.25 -4.96
CA GLY A 40 14.09 3.27 -3.62
C GLY A 40 13.16 4.45 -3.37
N LEU A 41 13.58 5.66 -3.73
CA LEU A 41 12.76 6.87 -3.57
C LEU A 41 11.44 6.80 -4.35
N ILE A 42 11.50 6.36 -5.62
CA ILE A 42 10.30 6.24 -6.47
C ILE A 42 9.32 5.25 -5.85
N TRP A 43 9.80 4.06 -5.48
CA TRP A 43 8.95 3.03 -4.86
C TRP A 43 8.42 3.44 -3.49
N PHE A 44 9.20 4.19 -2.71
CA PHE A 44 8.76 4.74 -1.44
C PHE A 44 7.61 5.74 -1.62
N ILE A 45 7.72 6.67 -2.57
CA ILE A 45 6.67 7.65 -2.88
C ILE A 45 5.40 6.96 -3.40
N VAL A 46 5.55 5.99 -4.32
CA VAL A 46 4.42 5.19 -4.82
C VAL A 46 3.74 4.45 -3.68
N ASN A 47 4.51 3.87 -2.75
CA ASN A 47 3.95 3.19 -1.59
C ASN A 47 3.18 4.14 -0.67
N LEU A 48 3.69 5.36 -0.44
CA LEU A 48 2.95 6.36 0.34
C LEU A 48 1.65 6.75 -0.34
N LEU A 49 1.64 6.99 -1.66
CA LEU A 49 0.41 7.28 -2.40
C LEU A 49 -0.59 6.13 -2.30
N ASN A 50 -0.12 4.90 -2.41
CA ASN A 50 -0.93 3.70 -2.23
C ASN A 50 -1.58 3.67 -0.84
N ILE A 51 -0.82 3.90 0.24
CA ILE A 51 -1.36 3.94 1.60
C ILE A 51 -2.37 5.09 1.78
N PHE A 52 -2.07 6.29 1.30
CA PHE A 52 -2.93 7.47 1.53
C PHE A 52 -4.15 7.54 0.61
N VAL A 53 -4.18 6.80 -0.49
CA VAL A 53 -5.29 6.84 -1.46
C VAL A 53 -6.07 5.53 -1.45
N LEU A 54 -5.41 4.38 -1.58
CA LEU A 54 -6.11 3.10 -1.74
C LEU A 54 -6.63 2.56 -0.41
N THR A 55 -5.89 2.67 0.70
CA THR A 55 -6.39 2.22 2.02
C THR A 55 -7.66 2.97 2.42
N PRO A 56 -7.73 4.33 2.35
CA PRO A 56 -8.98 5.05 2.62
C PRO A 56 -10.09 4.72 1.64
N LEU A 57 -9.78 4.47 0.36
CA LEU A 57 -10.77 4.10 -0.64
C LEU A 57 -11.40 2.74 -0.32
N ILE A 58 -10.59 1.73 0.02
CA ILE A 58 -11.07 0.39 0.39
C ILE A 58 -11.92 0.47 1.67
N ILE A 59 -11.46 1.22 2.67
CA ILE A 59 -12.22 1.49 3.90
C ILE A 59 -13.54 2.19 3.57
N PHE A 60 -13.52 3.24 2.74
CA PHE A 60 -14.72 3.96 2.35
C PHE A 60 -15.74 3.03 1.67
N VAL A 61 -15.30 2.19 0.75
CA VAL A 61 -16.16 1.20 0.09
C VAL A 61 -16.70 0.18 1.10
N LEU A 62 -15.88 -0.30 2.04
CA LEU A 62 -16.30 -1.24 3.10
C LEU A 62 -17.44 -0.68 3.97
N PHE A 63 -17.34 0.58 4.40
CA PHE A 63 -18.30 1.17 5.35
C PHE A 63 -19.49 1.88 4.67
N PHE A 64 -19.28 2.50 3.52
CA PHE A 64 -20.28 3.34 2.84
C PHE A 64 -20.77 2.76 1.51
N GLY A 65 -19.96 1.94 0.84
CA GLY A 65 -20.31 1.37 -0.47
C GLY A 65 -21.14 0.09 -0.41
N ILE A 66 -21.06 -0.70 0.68
CA ILE A 66 -21.81 -1.96 0.84
C ILE A 66 -23.23 -1.73 1.39
N SER A 67 -23.52 -0.53 1.89
CA SER A 67 -24.80 -0.16 2.52
C SER A 67 -25.83 0.44 1.55
N PHE A 68 -25.50 0.51 0.26
CA PHE A 68 -26.36 0.96 -0.85
C PHE A 68 -26.74 -0.25 -1.73
#